data_AF-A0A7M7T815-F1
#
_entry.id   AF-A0A7M7T815-F1
#
_cell.length_a   1.000
_cell.length_b   1.000
_cell.length_c   1.000
_cell.angle_alpha   90.00
_cell.angle_beta   90.00
_cell.angle_gamma   90.00
#
_symmetry.space_group_name_H-M   'P 1'
#
loop_
_entity.id
_entity.type
_entity.pdbx_description
1 polymer ?
#
loop_
_entity_poly.entity_id
_entity_poly.type
_entity_poly.pdbx_seq_one_letter_code
_entity_poly.pdbx_strand_id
1 'polypeptide(L)'
;MAVVELDQTKAAALLKKGKIRIGWVNCRVRMRASVTRCYRCLGYGHVKVKCKEPDRSTSCWKCGAGGHRATACNVPTQQIKCFLCKDDKTPEDRTMHTPGTGACTVFRTALNASKIQR
;
A
#
# COMPACT_ATOMS: atom_id res chain seq x y z
N MET A 1 2.40 -15.11 5.73
CA MET A 1 3.51 -14.18 6.07
C MET A 1 3.35 -13.84 7.54
N ALA A 2 4.31 -14.21 8.39
CA ALA A 2 4.27 -13.89 9.82
C ALA A 2 4.86 -12.50 10.07
N VAL A 3 4.37 -11.79 11.09
CA VAL A 3 4.87 -10.49 11.53
C VAL A 3 5.24 -10.60 13.00
N VAL A 4 6.42 -10.12 13.35
CA VAL A 4 6.90 -10.06 14.72
C VAL A 4 7.41 -8.66 14.99
N GLU A 5 7.04 -8.10 16.13
CA GLU A 5 7.55 -6.81 16.61
C GLU A 5 8.73 -7.06 17.55
N LEU A 6 9.81 -6.31 17.36
CA LEU A 6 11.10 -6.51 18.01
C LEU A 6 11.72 -5.13 18.30
N ASP A 7 12.66 -5.10 19.23
CA ASP A 7 13.51 -3.92 19.46
C ASP A 7 14.38 -3.59 18.23
N GLN A 8 14.70 -2.29 18.03
CA GLN A 8 15.44 -1.79 16.87
C GLN A 8 16.81 -2.47 16.69
N THR A 9 17.52 -2.74 17.79
CA THR A 9 18.84 -3.38 17.75
C THR A 9 18.77 -4.84 17.28
N LYS A 10 17.80 -5.59 17.82
CA LYS A 10 17.55 -6.99 17.46
C LYS A 10 17.01 -7.10 16.03
N ALA A 11 16.13 -6.19 15.62
CA ALA A 11 15.63 -6.11 14.26
C ALA A 11 16.76 -5.85 13.25
N ALA A 12 17.65 -4.89 13.54
CA ALA A 12 18.80 -4.60 12.69
C ALA A 12 19.77 -5.80 12.56
N ALA A 13 20.03 -6.51 13.66
CA ALA A 13 20.87 -7.71 13.64
C ALA A 13 20.26 -8.83 12.78
N LEU A 14 18.94 -9.03 12.84
CA LEU A 14 18.24 -10.01 12.00
C LEU A 14 18.19 -9.58 10.53
N LEU A 15 18.03 -8.30 10.24
CA LEU A 15 18.06 -7.76 8.88
C LEU A 15 19.44 -7.93 8.24
N LYS A 16 20.54 -7.74 8.99
CA LYS A 16 21.90 -8.02 8.52
C LYS A 16 22.11 -9.50 8.17
N LYS A 17 21.55 -10.42 8.96
CA LYS A 17 21.61 -11.87 8.68
C LYS A 17 20.70 -12.29 7.53
N GLY A 18 19.59 -11.59 7.29
CA GLY A 18 18.64 -11.81 6.20
C GLY A 18 17.78 -13.07 6.30
N LYS A 19 18.06 -13.96 7.26
CA LYS A 19 17.32 -15.20 7.51
C LYS A 19 17.28 -15.53 8.99
N ILE A 20 16.20 -16.19 9.41
CA ILE A 20 16.00 -16.72 10.76
C ILE A 20 15.61 -18.19 10.65
N ARG A 21 16.12 -19.02 11.57
CA ARG A 21 15.71 -20.42 11.66
C ARG A 21 14.52 -20.53 12.61
N ILE A 22 13.43 -21.12 12.14
CA ILE A 22 12.23 -21.42 12.94
C ILE A 22 12.04 -22.93 12.86
N GLY A 23 12.32 -23.64 13.96
CA GLY A 23 12.41 -25.10 13.96
C GLY A 23 13.44 -25.59 12.94
N TRP A 24 12.99 -26.38 11.97
CA TRP A 24 13.80 -26.93 10.88
C TRP A 24 13.83 -26.08 9.60
N VAL A 25 13.11 -24.95 9.56
CA VAL A 25 12.96 -24.13 8.35
C VAL A 25 13.78 -22.85 8.46
N ASN A 26 14.48 -22.48 7.38
CA ASN A 26 15.14 -21.18 7.25
C ASN A 26 14.18 -20.18 6.57
N CYS A 27 13.68 -19.21 7.33
CA CYS A 27 12.77 -18.17 6.85
C CYS A 27 13.53 -16.89 6.46
N ARG A 28 13.18 -16.30 5.30
CA ARG A 28 13.73 -15.01 4.86
C ARG A 28 13.13 -13.87 5.69
N VAL A 29 13.99 -13.04 6.28
CA VAL A 29 13.56 -11.87 7.06
C VAL A 29 13.59 -10.63 6.17
N ARG A 30 12.55 -9.83 6.23
CA ARG A 30 12.46 -8.53 5.56
C ARG A 30 11.75 -7.54 6.47
N MET A 31 12.14 -6.28 6.40
CA MET A 31 11.45 -5.22 7.12
C MET A 31 10.02 -5.08 6.57
N ARG A 32 9.04 -5.05 7.48
CA ARG A 32 7.65 -4.77 7.11
C ARG A 32 7.50 -3.26 6.96
N ALA A 33 7.34 -2.81 5.72
CA ALA A 33 6.94 -1.45 5.42
C ALA A 33 5.41 -1.39 5.30
N SER A 34 4.78 -0.47 5.99
CA SER A 34 3.35 -0.19 5.87
C SER A 34 3.16 1.29 5.58
N VAL A 35 2.32 1.57 4.58
CA VAL A 35 1.99 2.95 4.19
C VAL A 35 0.65 3.32 4.78
N THR A 36 0.60 4.51 5.38
CA THR A 36 -0.66 5.09 5.84
C THR A 36 -1.51 5.51 4.64
N ARG A 37 -2.73 4.97 4.57
CA ARG A 37 -3.75 5.40 3.61
C ARG A 37 -4.54 6.58 4.18
N CYS A 38 -4.74 7.60 3.36
CA CYS A 38 -5.63 8.70 3.69
C CYS A 38 -7.09 8.30 3.43
N TYR A 39 -7.94 8.37 4.44
CA TYR A 39 -9.36 8.04 4.32
C TYR A 39 -10.21 9.13 3.66
N ARG A 40 -9.63 10.31 3.36
CA ARG A 40 -10.32 11.42 2.69
C ARG A 40 -10.13 11.35 1.18
N CYS A 41 -8.90 11.45 0.70
CA CYS A 41 -8.62 11.45 -0.74
C CYS A 41 -8.32 10.05 -1.31
N LEU A 42 -8.25 9.02 -0.46
CA LEU A 42 -7.85 7.67 -0.84
C LEU A 42 -6.40 7.58 -1.35
N GLY A 43 -5.56 8.59 -1.09
CA GLY A 43 -4.14 8.59 -1.39
C GLY A 43 -3.27 7.94 -0.31
N TYR A 44 -1.96 8.04 -0.47
CA TYR A 44 -0.95 7.44 0.41
C TYR A 44 -0.06 8.50 1.07
N GLY A 45 0.57 8.13 2.19
CA GLY A 45 1.64 8.92 2.83
C GLY A 45 1.17 10.04 3.76
N HIS A 46 -0.13 10.22 3.96
CA HIS A 46 -0.68 11.22 4.88
C HIS A 46 -2.00 10.77 5.51
N VAL A 47 -2.40 11.46 6.58
CA VAL A 47 -3.67 11.23 7.30
C VAL A 47 -4.70 12.30 6.94
N LYS A 48 -5.99 12.02 7.20
CA LYS A 48 -7.12 12.94 6.90
C LYS A 48 -6.88 14.38 7.40
N VAL A 49 -6.30 14.52 8.58
CA VAL A 49 -6.02 15.83 9.20
C VAL A 49 -5.06 16.70 8.37
N LYS A 50 -4.10 16.08 7.67
CA LYS A 50 -3.09 16.77 6.85
C LYS A 50 -3.42 16.72 5.34
N CYS A 51 -4.64 16.32 4.98
CA CYS A 51 -5.03 16.10 3.60
C CYS A 51 -5.49 17.42 2.94
N LYS A 52 -4.83 17.81 1.85
CA LYS A 52 -5.17 18.96 1.01
C LYS A 52 -5.90 18.59 -0.29
N GLU A 53 -6.01 17.29 -0.55
CA GLU A 53 -6.59 16.74 -1.77
C GLU A 53 -8.13 16.73 -1.73
N PRO A 54 -8.80 16.60 -2.89
CA PRO A 54 -10.25 16.50 -2.98
C PRO A 54 -10.80 15.34 -2.14
N ASP A 55 -12.00 15.54 -1.58
CA ASP A 55 -12.66 14.51 -0.79
C ASP A 55 -13.26 13.42 -1.69
N ARG A 56 -12.80 12.18 -1.48
CA ARG A 56 -13.25 10.95 -2.15
C ARG A 56 -13.68 9.91 -1.12
N SER A 57 -14.01 10.33 0.10
CA SER A 57 -14.36 9.42 1.21
C SER A 57 -15.63 8.60 0.96
N THR A 58 -16.52 9.10 0.11
CA THR A 58 -17.74 8.41 -0.34
C THR A 58 -17.53 7.56 -1.60
N SER A 59 -16.36 7.64 -2.22
CA SER A 59 -16.00 6.85 -3.39
C SER A 59 -15.55 5.45 -3.01
N CYS A 60 -15.79 4.51 -3.91
CA CYS A 60 -15.33 3.14 -3.78
C CYS A 60 -13.79 3.08 -3.82
N TRP A 61 -13.18 2.50 -2.78
CA TRP A 61 -11.74 2.30 -2.72
C TRP A 61 -11.17 1.47 -3.89
N LYS A 62 -11.97 0.56 -4.45
CA LYS A 62 -11.52 -0.33 -5.51
C LYS A 62 -11.47 0.39 -6.86
N CYS A 63 -12.59 0.99 -7.28
CA CYS A 63 -12.74 1.54 -8.63
C CYS A 63 -12.77 3.08 -8.69
N GLY A 64 -12.82 3.78 -7.56
CA GLY A 64 -12.88 5.24 -7.49
C GLY A 64 -14.26 5.85 -7.79
N ALA A 65 -15.26 5.04 -8.20
CA ALA A 65 -16.60 5.52 -8.49
C ALA A 65 -17.42 5.79 -7.20
N GLY A 66 -18.28 6.80 -7.24
CA GLY A 66 -19.22 7.12 -6.17
C GLY A 66 -20.39 6.14 -6.07
N GLY A 67 -21.20 6.29 -5.01
CA GLY A 67 -22.47 5.58 -4.86
C GLY A 67 -22.39 4.18 -4.24
N HIS A 68 -21.19 3.64 -4.00
CA HIS A 68 -21.03 2.34 -3.33
C HIS A 68 -19.71 2.22 -2.56
N ARG A 69 -19.67 1.31 -1.59
CA ARG A 69 -18.45 0.92 -0.86
C ARG A 69 -17.73 -0.23 -1.57
N ALA A 70 -16.46 -0.44 -1.25
CA ALA A 70 -15.63 -1.51 -1.82
C ALA A 70 -16.20 -2.94 -1.66
N THR A 71 -17.05 -3.16 -0.65
CA THR A 71 -17.75 -4.42 -0.42
C THR A 71 -18.88 -4.67 -1.42
N ALA A 72 -19.54 -3.61 -1.88
CA ALA A 72 -20.62 -3.64 -2.86
C ALA A 72 -20.13 -3.27 -4.28
N CYS A 73 -18.82 -3.36 -4.53
CA CYS A 73 -18.26 -3.02 -5.82
C CYS A 73 -18.52 -4.15 -6.82
N ASN A 74 -19.31 -3.85 -7.85
CA ASN A 74 -19.64 -4.80 -8.92
C ASN A 74 -18.61 -4.82 -10.07
N VAL A 75 -17.55 -4.01 -9.98
CA VAL A 75 -16.51 -3.97 -11.02
C VAL A 75 -15.59 -5.19 -10.85
N PRO A 76 -15.43 -6.05 -11.87
CA PRO A 76 -14.52 -7.19 -11.80
C PRO A 76 -13.08 -6.73 -11.56
N THR A 77 -12.32 -7.49 -10.76
CA THR A 77 -10.94 -7.13 -10.37
C THR A 77 -10.03 -6.82 -11.56
N GLN A 78 -10.24 -7.49 -12.70
CA GLN A 78 -9.45 -7.31 -13.92
C GLN A 78 -9.77 -6.03 -14.69
N GLN A 79 -10.93 -5.41 -14.45
CA GLN A 79 -11.36 -4.17 -15.11
C GLN A 79 -11.15 -2.94 -14.22
N ILE A 80 -10.62 -3.13 -13.01
CA ILE A 80 -10.35 -2.04 -12.10
C ILE A 80 -9.15 -1.24 -12.60
N LYS A 81 -9.38 0.05 -12.85
CA LYS A 81 -8.35 1.03 -13.14
C LYS A 81 -8.01 1.81 -11.87
N CYS A 82 -6.73 1.92 -11.56
CA CYS A 82 -6.25 2.66 -10.41
C CYS A 82 -6.38 4.17 -10.64
N PHE A 83 -7.33 4.79 -9.93
CA PHE A 83 -7.58 6.23 -10.01
C PHE A 83 -6.38 7.06 -9.54
N LEU A 84 -5.58 6.58 -8.58
CA LEU A 84 -4.37 7.27 -8.14
C LEU A 84 -3.31 7.34 -9.24
N CYS A 85 -3.06 6.22 -9.93
CA CYS A 85 -2.11 6.19 -11.04
C CYS A 85 -2.58 7.02 -12.25
N LYS A 86 -3.90 7.17 -12.41
CA LYS A 86 -4.49 8.06 -13.42
C LYS A 86 -4.22 9.53 -13.10
N ASP A 87 -4.36 9.94 -11.84
CA ASP A 87 -4.07 11.31 -11.38
C ASP A 87 -2.58 11.66 -11.55
N ASP A 88 -1.67 10.70 -11.29
CA ASP A 88 -0.22 10.87 -11.44
C ASP A 88 0.30 10.78 -12.90
N LYS A 89 -0.59 10.82 -13.90
CA LYS A 89 -0.26 10.80 -15.34
C LYS A 89 0.65 9.63 -15.77
N THR A 90 0.49 8.46 -15.14
CA THR A 90 1.22 7.27 -15.57
C THR A 90 0.67 6.71 -16.89
N PRO A 91 1.46 5.95 -17.68
CA PRO A 91 0.99 5.34 -18.93
C PRO A 91 -0.26 4.47 -18.70
N GLU A 92 -1.23 4.54 -19.60
CA GLU A 92 -2.56 3.91 -19.42
C GLU A 92 -2.47 2.40 -19.16
N ASP A 93 -1.54 1.70 -19.81
CA ASP A 93 -1.30 0.26 -19.63
C ASP A 93 -0.95 -0.11 -18.18
N ARG A 94 -0.30 0.81 -17.45
CA ARG A 94 0.09 0.60 -16.04
C ARG A 94 -1.02 0.98 -15.07
N THR A 95 -2.17 1.45 -15.53
CA THR A 95 -3.30 1.82 -14.66
C THR A 95 -4.26 0.65 -14.39
N MET A 96 -4.17 -0.45 -15.13
CA MET A 96 -5.05 -1.63 -14.98
C MET A 96 -4.65 -2.50 -13.78
N HIS A 97 -4.91 -2.02 -12.57
CA HIS A 97 -4.72 -2.75 -11.33
C HIS A 97 -5.58 -2.16 -10.21
N THR A 98 -5.77 -2.92 -9.13
CA THR A 98 -6.42 -2.43 -7.92
C THR A 98 -5.48 -1.52 -7.12
N PRO A 99 -5.95 -0.36 -6.61
CA PRO A 99 -5.16 0.51 -5.74
C PRO A 99 -4.60 -0.25 -4.53
N GLY A 100 -3.29 -0.08 -4.28
CA GLY A 100 -2.61 -0.71 -3.13
C GLY A 100 -1.97 -2.06 -3.43
N THR A 101 -2.01 -2.51 -4.69
CA THR A 101 -1.22 -3.67 -5.14
C THR A 101 0.21 -3.29 -5.48
N GLY A 102 1.11 -4.28 -5.56
CA GLY A 102 2.51 -4.06 -5.92
C GLY A 102 2.74 -3.48 -7.33
N ALA A 103 1.72 -3.55 -8.20
CA ALA A 103 1.72 -2.93 -9.52
C ALA A 103 1.46 -1.41 -9.48
N CYS A 104 0.89 -0.90 -8.39
CA CYS A 104 0.62 0.52 -8.22
C CYS A 104 1.91 1.30 -7.93
N THR A 105 2.30 2.17 -8.86
CA THR A 105 3.50 3.01 -8.75
C THR A 105 3.38 3.96 -7.55
N VAL A 106 2.23 4.61 -7.37
CA VAL A 106 1.94 5.52 -6.25
C VAL A 106 2.04 4.82 -4.90
N PHE A 107 1.54 3.58 -4.84
CA PHE A 107 1.67 2.77 -3.63
C PHE A 107 3.12 2.34 -3.40
N ARG A 108 3.86 1.99 -4.45
CA ARG A 108 5.27 1.58 -4.37
C ARG A 108 6.18 2.73 -3.97
N THR A 109 5.98 3.94 -4.50
CA THR A 109 6.73 5.13 -4.10
C THR A 109 6.45 5.47 -2.64
N ALA A 110 5.19 5.44 -2.22
CA ALA A 110 4.82 5.64 -0.83
C ALA A 110 5.40 4.53 0.09
N LEU A 111 5.41 3.27 -0.35
CA LEU A 111 6.03 2.15 0.39
C LEU A 111 7.52 2.37 0.55
N ASN A 112 8.21 2.85 -0.48
CA ASN A 112 9.63 3.14 -0.39
C ASN A 112 9.90 4.34 0.53
N ALA A 113 9.08 5.39 0.48
CA ALA A 113 9.18 6.52 1.43
C ALA A 113 8.99 6.06 2.88
N SER A 114 8.04 5.16 3.14
CA SER A 114 7.80 4.62 4.50
C SER A 114 8.94 3.77 5.04
N LYS A 115 9.81 3.21 4.18
CA LYS A 115 11.01 2.47 4.58
C LYS A 115 12.15 3.38 5.02
N ILE A 116 12.14 4.64 4.61
CA ILE A 116 13.22 5.61 4.89
C ILE A 116 13.01 6.32 6.25
N GLN A 117 11.78 6.33 6.76
CA GLN A 117 11.40 7.07 7.97
C GLN A 117 11.49 6.27 9.30
N ARG A 118 12.13 5.09 9.34
CA ARG A 118 12.21 4.25 10.55
C ARG A 118 13.58 3.60 10.74
#